data_AF-A0A2N0LZ53-F1
#
_entry.id   AF-A0A2N0LZ53-F1
#
_cell.length_a   1.000
_cell.length_b   1.000
_cell.length_c   1.000
_cell.angle_alpha   90.00
_cell.angle_beta   90.00
_cell.angle_gamma   90.00
#
_symmetry.space_group_name_H-M   'P 1'
#
loop_
_entity.id
_entity.type
_entity.pdbx_description
1 polymer ?
#
loop_
_entity_poly.entity_id
_entity_poly.type
_entity_poly.pdbx_seq_one_letter_code
_entity_poly.pdbx_strand_id
1 'polypeptide(L)'
;MTAENIHRLEDPIDVIPLMHKAFRSVSDRTEAMAANAATFEDIADLNEAFGYWVKQLLYHAAVEDEVMTGPLKDIQPARDNETEHTELAGKAGDLVSFIAMGNAAGLEESVQEAAFSLEEEQHLALEARFHEVETALKDVLGEKKVIARTIRHIHSRLIGVRILELDHFENEEAFVISLVRDEMDEAQQLGIVRRLLIDESAEDPRWIIDWIDSELDREDQALLKDLENRFHGAVAQPA
;
A
#
# COMPACT_ATOMS: atom_id res chain seq x y z
N MET A 1 5.72 19.82 -36.42
CA MET A 1 5.11 18.84 -35.52
C MET A 1 4.80 19.59 -34.25
N THR A 2 3.54 20.00 -34.11
CA THR A 2 3.05 20.73 -32.95
C THR A 2 3.07 19.78 -31.76
N ALA A 3 3.75 20.17 -30.68
CA ALA A 3 3.63 19.50 -29.41
C ALA A 3 2.15 19.52 -29.02
N GLU A 4 1.49 18.36 -29.06
CA GLU A 4 0.22 18.20 -28.39
C GLU A 4 0.50 18.43 -26.90
N ASN A 5 -0.01 19.56 -26.43
CA ASN A 5 -0.17 19.83 -25.01
C ASN A 5 -1.22 18.83 -24.53
N ILE A 6 -0.79 17.64 -24.09
CA ILE A 6 -1.65 16.61 -23.52
C ILE A 6 -2.09 17.16 -22.14
N HIS A 7 -3.09 18.03 -22.13
CA HIS A 7 -3.67 18.59 -20.90
C HIS A 7 -4.90 17.80 -20.43
N ARG A 8 -5.12 16.61 -20.99
CA ARG A 8 -6.30 15.80 -20.71
C ARG A 8 -6.03 14.32 -20.92
N LEU A 9 -6.50 13.50 -19.98
CA LEU A 9 -6.59 12.05 -20.11
C LEU A 9 -7.69 11.68 -21.12
N GLU A 10 -7.39 10.82 -22.08
CA GLU A 10 -8.35 10.37 -23.09
C GLU A 10 -9.50 9.62 -22.40
N ASP A 11 -9.17 8.50 -21.76
CA ASP A 11 -10.09 7.73 -20.92
C ASP A 11 -9.94 8.15 -19.45
N PRO A 12 -11.04 8.39 -18.70
CA PRO A 12 -10.97 8.71 -17.29
C PRO A 12 -10.13 7.72 -16.46
N ILE A 13 -10.19 6.42 -16.80
CA ILE A 13 -9.47 5.38 -16.07
C ILE A 13 -7.94 5.49 -16.21
N ASP A 14 -7.43 6.23 -17.19
CA ASP A 14 -5.99 6.50 -17.34
C ASP A 14 -5.41 7.39 -16.22
N VAL A 15 -6.20 7.73 -15.20
CA VAL A 15 -5.71 8.33 -13.96
C VAL A 15 -4.99 7.33 -13.06
N ILE A 16 -5.32 6.03 -13.16
CA ILE A 16 -4.74 4.98 -12.31
C ILE A 16 -3.20 5.01 -12.30
N PRO A 17 -2.48 5.12 -13.45
CA PRO A 17 -1.03 5.24 -13.45
C PRO A 17 -0.48 6.49 -12.74
N LEU A 18 -1.25 7.59 -12.71
CA LEU A 18 -0.91 8.80 -11.94
C LEU A 18 -1.06 8.52 -10.44
N MET A 19 -2.12 7.80 -10.03
CA MET A 19 -2.29 7.33 -8.65
C MET A 19 -1.11 6.44 -8.25
N HIS A 20 -0.73 5.48 -9.10
CA HIS A 20 0.41 4.59 -8.86
C HIS A 20 1.73 5.34 -8.77
N LYS A 21 1.90 6.45 -9.51
CA LYS A 21 3.07 7.33 -9.35
C LYS A 21 3.12 7.97 -7.96
N ALA A 22 1.98 8.36 -7.40
CA ALA A 22 1.91 8.85 -6.02
C ALA A 22 2.24 7.76 -5.00
N PHE A 23 1.69 6.54 -5.17
CA PHE A 23 2.03 5.39 -4.33
C PHE A 23 3.52 5.08 -4.35
N ARG A 24 4.13 4.98 -5.54
CA ARG A 24 5.58 4.74 -5.71
C ARG A 24 6.42 5.80 -4.99
N SER A 25 5.98 7.07 -4.99
CA SER A 25 6.67 8.14 -4.27
C SER A 25 6.64 7.95 -2.75
N VAL A 26 5.53 7.46 -2.21
CA VAL A 26 5.40 7.13 -0.78
C VAL A 26 6.20 5.87 -0.42
N SER A 27 6.11 4.81 -1.22
CA SER A 27 6.82 3.56 -0.94
C SER A 27 8.34 3.71 -1.05
N ASP A 28 8.84 4.50 -2.01
CA ASP A 28 10.25 4.89 -2.12
C ASP A 28 10.75 5.62 -0.87
N ARG A 29 9.99 6.61 -0.37
CA ARG A 29 10.36 7.33 0.85
C ARG A 29 10.34 6.43 2.07
N THR A 30 9.35 5.55 2.18
CA THR A 30 9.21 4.62 3.31
C THR A 30 10.35 3.59 3.32
N GLU A 31 10.75 3.08 2.17
CA GLU A 31 11.95 2.24 2.02
C GLU A 31 13.21 3.00 2.46
N ALA A 32 13.38 4.25 2.02
CA ALA A 32 14.53 5.07 2.41
C ALA A 32 14.57 5.34 3.92
N MET A 33 13.42 5.54 4.58
CA MET A 33 13.34 5.64 6.04
C MET A 33 13.80 4.35 6.71
N ALA A 34 13.31 3.20 6.26
CA ALA A 34 13.70 1.89 6.80
C ALA A 34 15.19 1.57 6.60
N ALA A 35 15.76 1.95 5.46
CA ALA A 35 17.18 1.77 5.17
C ALA A 35 18.10 2.65 6.05
N ASN A 36 17.61 3.81 6.49
CA ASN A 36 18.37 4.77 7.31
C ASN A 36 18.08 4.67 8.82
N ALA A 37 17.07 3.91 9.22
CA ALA A 37 16.71 3.77 10.63
C ALA A 37 17.85 3.19 11.46
N ALA A 38 18.08 3.77 12.64
CA ALA A 38 19.11 3.32 13.58
C ALA A 38 18.64 3.32 15.05
N THR A 39 17.52 3.97 15.35
CA THR A 39 17.01 4.22 16.69
C THR A 39 15.54 3.81 16.81
N PHE A 40 15.01 3.83 18.04
CA PHE A 40 13.58 3.60 18.27
C PHE A 40 12.69 4.74 17.77
N GLU A 41 13.20 5.97 17.77
CA GLU A 41 12.48 7.12 17.22
C GLU A 41 12.30 6.93 15.71
N ASP A 42 13.35 6.48 15.00
CA ASP A 42 13.26 6.17 13.56
C ASP A 42 12.25 5.06 13.27
N ILE A 43 12.10 4.08 14.16
CA ILE A 43 11.08 3.01 14.02
C ILE A 43 9.67 3.58 14.19
N ALA A 44 9.47 4.53 15.11
CA ALA A 44 8.17 5.17 15.31
C ALA A 44 7.78 6.01 14.08
N ASP A 45 8.71 6.82 13.57
CA ASP A 45 8.51 7.63 12.36
C ASP A 45 8.23 6.73 11.14
N LEU A 46 8.99 5.63 11.00
CA LEU A 46 8.76 4.64 9.96
C LEU A 46 7.39 3.99 10.08
N ASN A 47 6.93 3.68 11.30
CA ASN A 47 5.61 3.10 11.51
C ASN A 47 4.48 4.06 11.11
N GLU A 48 4.64 5.36 11.37
CA GLU A 48 3.68 6.37 10.94
C GLU A 48 3.64 6.45 9.41
N ALA A 49 4.80 6.52 8.74
CA ALA A 49 4.88 6.55 7.29
C ALA A 49 4.32 5.27 6.63
N PHE A 50 4.64 4.11 7.19
CA PHE A 50 4.11 2.83 6.72
C PHE A 50 2.60 2.70 6.95
N GLY A 51 2.11 3.11 8.13
CA GLY A 51 0.68 3.11 8.43
C GLY A 51 -0.12 4.06 7.52
N TYR A 52 0.46 5.21 7.19
CA TYR A 52 -0.08 6.11 6.17
C TYR A 52 -0.18 5.37 4.83
N TRP A 53 0.94 4.88 4.30
CA TRP A 53 1.01 4.14 3.03
C TRP A 53 -0.03 3.02 2.92
N VAL A 54 -0.11 2.14 3.93
CA VAL A 54 -1.04 1.02 3.95
C VAL A 54 -2.50 1.50 3.94
N LYS A 55 -2.82 2.60 4.62
CA LYS A 55 -4.17 3.16 4.60
C LYS A 55 -4.59 3.56 3.18
N GLN A 56 -3.72 4.21 2.41
CA GLN A 56 -4.02 4.56 1.01
C GLN A 56 -4.25 3.30 0.17
N LEU A 57 -3.34 2.31 0.32
CA LEU A 57 -3.32 1.10 -0.49
C LEU A 57 -4.58 0.26 -0.28
N LEU A 58 -4.97 0.06 0.98
CA LEU A 58 -6.16 -0.71 1.34
C LEU A 58 -7.45 -0.01 0.90
N TYR A 59 -7.49 1.34 0.94
CA TYR A 59 -8.62 2.07 0.42
C TYR A 59 -8.75 1.86 -1.09
N HIS A 60 -7.64 2.07 -1.83
CA HIS A 60 -7.59 1.95 -3.28
C HIS A 60 -8.07 0.57 -3.74
N ALA A 61 -7.43 -0.49 -3.22
CA ALA A 61 -7.79 -1.87 -3.52
C ALA A 61 -9.26 -2.19 -3.22
N ALA A 62 -9.78 -1.74 -2.06
CA ALA A 62 -11.17 -1.99 -1.69
C ALA A 62 -12.17 -1.30 -2.63
N VAL A 63 -11.87 -0.07 -3.06
CA VAL A 63 -12.73 0.64 -4.01
C VAL A 63 -12.69 -0.01 -5.38
N GLU A 64 -11.51 -0.41 -5.84
CA GLU A 64 -11.36 -1.13 -7.11
C GLU A 64 -12.14 -2.43 -7.14
N ASP A 65 -12.01 -3.24 -6.08
CA ASP A 65 -12.78 -4.46 -5.91
C ASP A 65 -14.29 -4.22 -5.95
N GLU A 66 -14.75 -3.13 -5.36
CA GLU A 66 -16.17 -2.83 -5.28
C GLU A 66 -16.74 -2.33 -6.62
N VAL A 67 -16.07 -1.37 -7.27
CA VAL A 67 -16.68 -0.62 -8.39
C VAL A 67 -15.97 -0.78 -9.73
N MET A 68 -14.75 -1.31 -9.75
CA MET A 68 -13.98 -1.53 -10.99
C MET A 68 -13.96 -3.00 -11.38
N THR A 69 -13.36 -3.88 -10.57
CA THR A 69 -13.20 -5.30 -10.89
C THR A 69 -14.44 -6.11 -10.52
N GLY A 70 -15.14 -5.77 -9.43
CA GLY A 70 -16.37 -6.44 -8.98
C GLY A 70 -17.49 -6.53 -10.04
N PRO A 71 -17.76 -5.46 -10.83
CA PRO A 71 -18.69 -5.53 -11.96
C PRO A 71 -18.24 -6.45 -13.11
N LEU A 72 -16.93 -6.68 -13.27
CA LEU A 72 -16.30 -7.48 -14.34
C LEU A 72 -16.30 -8.98 -13.97
N LYS A 73 -17.49 -9.56 -13.88
CA LYS A 73 -17.71 -10.95 -13.45
C LYS A 73 -17.13 -11.94 -14.46
N ASP A 74 -16.55 -13.01 -13.94
CA ASP A 74 -16.00 -14.13 -14.72
C ASP A 74 -14.86 -13.74 -15.68
N ILE A 75 -14.19 -12.60 -15.45
CA ILE A 75 -13.02 -12.15 -16.20
C ILE A 75 -11.75 -12.39 -15.39
N GLN A 76 -10.83 -13.20 -15.92
CA GLN A 76 -9.66 -13.67 -15.17
C GLN A 76 -8.75 -12.52 -14.68
N PRO A 77 -8.35 -11.53 -15.50
CA PRO A 77 -7.58 -10.38 -15.00
C PRO A 77 -8.20 -9.67 -13.79
N ALA A 78 -9.53 -9.53 -13.76
CA ALA A 78 -10.22 -8.91 -12.63
C ALA A 78 -10.17 -9.76 -11.35
N ARG A 79 -10.14 -11.11 -11.49
CA ARG A 79 -10.00 -12.02 -10.35
C ARG A 79 -8.57 -12.10 -9.84
N ASP A 80 -7.60 -12.03 -10.75
CA ASP A 80 -6.18 -11.97 -10.41
C ASP A 80 -5.89 -10.70 -9.59
N ASN A 81 -6.42 -9.55 -10.02
CA ASN A 81 -6.33 -8.27 -9.30
C ASN A 81 -6.84 -8.34 -7.85
N GLU A 82 -8.04 -8.89 -7.65
CA GLU A 82 -8.63 -9.08 -6.30
C GLU A 82 -7.79 -10.03 -5.42
N THR A 83 -7.15 -11.02 -6.04
CA THR A 83 -6.26 -11.95 -5.34
C THR A 83 -4.99 -11.23 -4.90
N GLU A 84 -4.39 -10.44 -5.79
CA GLU A 84 -3.22 -9.60 -5.48
C GLU A 84 -3.52 -8.60 -4.36
N HIS A 85 -4.70 -7.95 -4.37
CA HIS A 85 -5.17 -7.10 -3.28
C HIS A 85 -5.22 -7.83 -1.93
N THR A 86 -5.75 -9.06 -1.93
CA THR A 86 -5.83 -9.88 -0.71
C THR A 86 -4.43 -10.25 -0.20
N GLU A 87 -3.52 -10.62 -1.09
CA GLU A 87 -2.13 -10.93 -0.74
C GLU A 87 -1.38 -9.72 -0.18
N LEU A 88 -1.56 -8.56 -0.82
CA LEU A 88 -0.97 -7.30 -0.42
C LEU A 88 -1.47 -6.84 0.95
N ALA A 89 -2.79 -6.92 1.17
CA ALA A 89 -3.41 -6.62 2.46
C ALA A 89 -2.91 -7.56 3.57
N GLY A 90 -2.77 -8.85 3.27
CA GLY A 90 -2.20 -9.84 4.20
C GLY A 90 -0.77 -9.48 4.61
N LYS A 91 0.12 -9.25 3.64
CA LYS A 91 1.53 -8.91 3.95
C LYS A 91 1.68 -7.58 4.66
N ALA A 92 0.88 -6.58 4.27
CA ALA A 92 0.86 -5.29 4.97
C ALA A 92 0.40 -5.46 6.42
N GLY A 93 -0.66 -6.23 6.65
CA GLY A 93 -1.19 -6.52 7.99
C GLY A 93 -0.19 -7.28 8.88
N ASP A 94 0.55 -8.24 8.31
CA ASP A 94 1.62 -8.96 9.02
C ASP A 94 2.74 -8.02 9.48
N LEU A 95 3.11 -7.05 8.64
CA LEU A 95 4.11 -6.05 8.99
C LEU A 95 3.59 -5.05 10.05
N VAL A 96 2.35 -4.58 9.92
CA VAL A 96 1.71 -3.73 10.96
C VAL A 96 1.73 -4.45 12.30
N SER A 97 1.34 -5.73 12.33
CA SER A 97 1.33 -6.55 13.55
C SER A 97 2.73 -6.69 14.15
N PHE A 98 3.74 -6.90 13.30
CA PHE A 98 5.13 -7.00 13.73
C PHE A 98 5.68 -5.71 14.33
N ILE A 99 5.41 -4.57 13.71
CA ILE A 99 5.86 -3.28 14.25
C ILE A 99 5.15 -2.99 15.58
N ALA A 100 3.87 -3.36 15.71
CA ALA A 100 3.11 -3.20 16.95
C ALA A 100 3.65 -4.01 18.14
N MET A 101 4.38 -5.11 17.89
CA MET A 101 5.08 -5.88 18.94
C MET A 101 6.29 -5.11 19.53
N GLY A 102 6.72 -4.02 18.90
CA GLY A 102 7.68 -3.08 19.44
C GLY A 102 9.08 -3.68 19.66
N ASN A 103 9.74 -3.26 20.75
CA ASN A 103 11.16 -3.52 20.99
C ASN A 103 11.53 -5.01 21.14
N ALA A 104 10.53 -5.87 21.34
CA ALA A 104 10.66 -7.32 21.46
C ALA A 104 10.58 -8.06 20.11
N ALA A 105 9.99 -7.44 19.09
CA ALA A 105 9.56 -8.13 17.87
C ALA A 105 10.70 -8.88 17.16
N GLY A 106 11.85 -8.22 16.99
CA GLY A 106 13.03 -8.83 16.39
C GLY A 106 13.67 -9.93 17.25
N LEU A 107 13.49 -9.91 18.57
CA LEU A 107 13.92 -11.00 19.45
C LEU A 107 12.96 -12.18 19.33
N GLU A 108 11.66 -11.92 19.27
CA GLU A 108 10.63 -12.94 19.18
C GLU A 108 10.82 -13.80 17.92
N GLU A 109 10.99 -13.14 16.78
CA GLU A 109 11.24 -13.81 15.50
C GLU A 109 12.56 -14.59 15.49
N SER A 110 13.60 -14.12 16.18
CA SER A 110 14.86 -14.86 16.30
C SER A 110 14.71 -16.16 17.07
N VAL A 111 13.93 -16.10 18.15
CA VAL A 111 13.67 -17.25 19.00
C VAL A 111 12.78 -18.21 18.23
N GLN A 112 11.82 -17.72 17.44
CA GLN A 112 10.98 -18.55 16.56
C GLN A 112 11.80 -19.20 15.43
N GLU A 113 12.66 -18.45 14.73
CA GLU A 113 13.61 -18.96 13.72
C GLU A 113 14.55 -20.03 14.32
N ALA A 114 15.05 -19.80 15.53
CA ALA A 114 15.86 -20.79 16.24
C ALA A 114 15.01 -21.98 16.71
N ALA A 115 13.77 -21.76 17.11
CA ALA A 115 12.84 -22.80 17.55
C ALA A 115 12.37 -23.68 16.42
N PHE A 116 12.32 -23.21 15.17
CA PHE A 116 12.07 -24.06 13.98
C PHE A 116 13.06 -25.23 13.84
N SER A 117 14.17 -25.23 14.61
CA SER A 117 15.09 -26.36 14.73
C SER A 117 14.80 -27.32 15.91
N LEU A 118 13.71 -27.10 16.64
CA LEU A 118 13.28 -27.85 17.83
C LEU A 118 11.93 -28.57 17.57
N GLU A 119 11.68 -29.66 18.30
CA GLU A 119 10.43 -30.43 18.20
C GLU A 119 9.22 -29.67 18.83
N GLU A 120 7.99 -29.97 18.40
CA GLU A 120 6.74 -29.27 18.76
C GLU A 120 6.51 -29.06 20.28
N GLU A 121 6.88 -30.03 21.12
CA GLU A 121 6.77 -29.91 22.60
C GLU A 121 7.77 -28.91 23.19
N GLN A 122 8.93 -28.73 22.53
CA GLN A 122 9.94 -27.76 22.92
C GLN A 122 9.55 -26.35 22.47
N HIS A 123 8.80 -26.21 21.37
CA HIS A 123 8.17 -24.95 20.94
C HIS A 123 7.19 -24.41 21.97
N LEU A 124 6.23 -25.22 22.43
CA LEU A 124 5.22 -24.80 23.42
C LEU A 124 5.83 -24.42 24.77
N ALA A 125 6.90 -25.13 25.19
CA ALA A 125 7.64 -24.81 26.41
C ALA A 125 8.48 -23.53 26.28
N LEU A 126 8.96 -23.21 25.07
CA LEU A 126 9.70 -21.99 24.76
C LEU A 126 8.75 -20.78 24.69
N GLU A 127 7.57 -20.94 24.06
CA GLU A 127 6.45 -19.97 24.04
C GLU A 127 6.10 -19.47 25.44
N ALA A 128 5.91 -20.39 26.39
CA ALA A 128 5.60 -20.05 27.78
C ALA A 128 6.73 -19.29 28.52
N ARG A 129 7.93 -19.22 27.95
CA ARG A 129 9.11 -18.55 28.53
C ARG A 129 9.63 -17.38 27.70
N PHE A 130 8.91 -16.93 26.67
CA PHE A 130 9.39 -15.87 25.78
C PHE A 130 9.80 -14.60 26.50
N HIS A 131 9.03 -14.14 27.48
CA HIS A 131 9.37 -12.94 28.25
C HIS A 131 10.67 -13.09 29.06
N GLU A 132 10.96 -14.29 29.60
CA GLU A 132 12.21 -14.57 30.31
C GLU A 132 13.39 -14.61 29.34
N VAL A 133 13.20 -15.22 28.16
CA VAL A 133 14.21 -15.32 27.10
C VAL A 133 14.50 -13.95 26.48
N GLU A 134 13.47 -13.14 26.25
CA GLU A 134 13.59 -11.78 25.71
C GLU A 134 14.38 -10.87 26.66
N THR A 135 14.06 -10.93 27.96
CA THR A 135 14.78 -10.18 29.00
C THR A 135 16.24 -10.62 29.07
N ALA A 136 16.50 -11.94 29.10
CA ALA A 136 17.85 -12.48 29.13
C ALA A 136 18.65 -12.15 27.84
N LEU A 137 18.01 -12.15 26.67
CA LEU A 137 18.64 -11.78 25.41
C LEU A 137 18.92 -10.28 25.33
N LYS A 138 18.03 -9.41 25.84
CA LYS A 138 18.31 -7.97 25.98
C LYS A 138 19.52 -7.72 26.86
N ASP A 139 19.62 -8.42 28.00
CA ASP A 139 20.74 -8.32 28.93
C ASP A 139 22.08 -8.83 28.33
N VAL A 140 22.03 -9.87 27.50
CA VAL A 140 23.22 -10.48 26.87
C VAL A 140 23.67 -9.76 25.60
N LEU A 141 22.72 -9.37 24.74
CA LEU A 141 23.02 -8.75 23.44
C LEU A 141 23.24 -7.24 23.54
N GLY A 142 22.59 -6.60 24.51
CA GLY A 142 22.53 -5.15 24.64
C GLY A 142 21.52 -4.51 23.69
N GLU A 143 20.89 -3.44 24.16
CA GLU A 143 19.79 -2.71 23.50
C GLU A 143 20.07 -2.33 22.04
N LYS A 144 21.30 -1.88 21.73
CA LYS A 144 21.69 -1.50 20.36
C LYS A 144 21.61 -2.66 19.36
N LYS A 145 21.95 -3.89 19.78
CA LYS A 145 21.88 -5.06 18.89
C LYS A 145 20.45 -5.51 18.64
N VAL A 146 19.58 -5.34 19.64
CA VAL A 146 18.14 -5.62 19.53
C VAL A 146 17.50 -4.66 18.52
N ILE A 147 17.73 -3.35 18.66
CA ILE A 147 17.27 -2.33 17.72
C ILE A 147 17.69 -2.65 16.28
N ALA A 148 18.99 -2.86 16.06
CA ALA A 148 19.53 -3.15 14.73
C ALA A 148 19.00 -4.46 14.13
N ARG A 149 18.50 -5.39 14.95
CA ARG A 149 17.84 -6.61 14.45
C ARG A 149 16.39 -6.35 14.10
N THR A 150 15.62 -5.70 14.97
CA THR A 150 14.25 -5.28 14.68
C THR A 150 14.17 -4.47 13.38
N ILE A 151 15.06 -3.50 13.18
CA ILE A 151 15.12 -2.69 11.95
C ILE A 151 15.35 -3.56 10.71
N ARG A 152 16.25 -4.55 10.78
CA ARG A 152 16.48 -5.45 9.64
C ARG A 152 15.25 -6.29 9.28
N HIS A 153 14.51 -6.77 10.27
CA HIS A 153 13.28 -7.52 10.03
C HIS A 153 12.17 -6.63 9.47
N ILE A 154 12.00 -5.41 9.99
CA ILE A 154 11.08 -4.42 9.43
C ILE A 154 11.43 -4.12 7.97
N HIS A 155 12.69 -3.80 7.69
CA HIS A 155 13.16 -3.50 6.34
C HIS A 155 12.91 -4.67 5.37
N SER A 156 13.26 -5.90 5.77
CA SER A 156 13.03 -7.09 4.93
C SER A 156 11.55 -7.31 4.59
N ARG A 157 10.66 -7.12 5.56
CA ARG A 157 9.21 -7.28 5.36
C ARG A 157 8.63 -6.15 4.51
N LEU A 158 9.11 -4.92 4.72
CA LEU A 158 8.71 -3.74 3.96
C LEU A 158 9.04 -3.89 2.48
N ILE A 159 10.26 -4.36 2.16
CA ILE A 159 10.63 -4.68 0.77
C ILE A 159 9.68 -5.72 0.17
N GLY A 160 9.26 -6.70 0.96
CA GLY A 160 8.26 -7.69 0.53
C GLY A 160 6.90 -7.08 0.17
N VAL A 161 6.43 -6.07 0.92
CA VAL A 161 5.20 -5.32 0.59
C VAL A 161 5.41 -4.47 -0.66
N ARG A 162 6.54 -3.78 -0.78
CA ARG A 162 6.84 -2.91 -1.94
C ARG A 162 6.95 -3.71 -3.24
N ILE A 163 7.57 -4.89 -3.22
CA ILE A 163 7.62 -5.76 -4.41
C ILE A 163 6.21 -6.14 -4.86
N LEU A 164 5.34 -6.55 -3.92
CA LEU A 164 3.95 -6.88 -4.27
C LEU A 164 3.19 -5.67 -4.81
N GLU A 165 3.36 -4.48 -4.22
CA GLU A 165 2.78 -3.25 -4.76
C GLU A 165 3.18 -3.02 -6.21
N LEU A 166 4.49 -3.09 -6.50
CA LEU A 166 5.01 -2.83 -7.85
C LEU A 166 4.51 -3.87 -8.85
N ASP A 167 4.58 -5.16 -8.49
CA ASP A 167 4.10 -6.26 -9.34
C ASP A 167 2.59 -6.11 -9.63
N HIS A 168 1.82 -5.78 -8.60
CA HIS A 168 0.37 -5.54 -8.70
C HIS A 168 0.07 -4.36 -9.64
N PHE A 169 0.72 -3.21 -9.45
CA PHE A 169 0.52 -2.05 -10.33
C PHE A 169 0.93 -2.34 -11.77
N GLU A 170 2.02 -3.07 -12.00
CA GLU A 170 2.42 -3.47 -13.36
C GLU A 170 1.35 -4.36 -14.02
N ASN A 171 0.77 -5.30 -13.28
CA ASN A 171 -0.29 -6.18 -13.78
C ASN A 171 -1.58 -5.41 -14.05
N GLU A 172 -2.00 -4.54 -13.13
CA GLU A 172 -3.20 -3.75 -13.27
C GLU A 172 -3.10 -2.81 -14.48
N GLU A 173 -1.99 -2.08 -14.60
CA GLU A 173 -1.72 -1.17 -15.71
C GLU A 173 -1.69 -1.90 -17.06
N ALA A 174 -1.15 -3.13 -17.09
CA ALA A 174 -1.05 -3.93 -18.31
C ALA A 174 -2.37 -4.56 -18.74
N PHE A 175 -3.17 -5.06 -17.79
CA PHE A 175 -4.31 -5.93 -18.08
C PHE A 175 -5.66 -5.34 -17.72
N VAL A 176 -5.77 -4.75 -16.53
CA VAL A 176 -7.08 -4.35 -15.96
C VAL A 176 -7.51 -3.00 -16.51
N ILE A 177 -6.62 -2.00 -16.62
CA ILE A 177 -6.99 -0.69 -17.18
C ILE A 177 -7.52 -0.84 -18.60
N SER A 178 -6.84 -1.62 -19.45
CA SER A 178 -7.29 -1.87 -20.82
C SER A 178 -8.65 -2.57 -20.87
N LEU A 179 -8.88 -3.54 -19.97
CA LEU A 179 -10.17 -4.20 -19.83
C LEU A 179 -11.29 -3.22 -19.43
N VAL A 180 -11.03 -2.31 -18.51
CA VAL A 180 -12.00 -1.28 -18.11
C VAL A 180 -12.32 -0.35 -19.28
N ARG A 181 -11.32 0.05 -20.08
CA ARG A 181 -11.56 0.85 -21.29
C ARG A 181 -12.49 0.14 -22.29
N ASP A 182 -12.30 -1.17 -22.47
CA ASP A 182 -13.05 -1.95 -23.44
C ASP A 182 -14.49 -2.24 -22.98
N GLU A 183 -14.70 -2.45 -21.68
CA GLU A 183 -15.98 -2.91 -21.13
C GLU A 183 -16.84 -1.80 -20.50
N MET A 184 -16.28 -0.61 -20.25
CA MET A 184 -16.97 0.47 -19.55
C MET A 184 -16.92 1.79 -20.30
N ASP A 185 -18.08 2.43 -20.43
CA ASP A 185 -18.18 3.74 -21.05
C ASP A 185 -17.60 4.86 -20.16
N GLU A 186 -17.41 6.05 -20.75
CA GLU A 186 -16.83 7.20 -20.05
C GLU A 186 -17.58 7.56 -18.75
N ALA A 187 -18.92 7.41 -18.73
CA ALA A 187 -19.71 7.75 -17.54
C ALA A 187 -19.48 6.75 -16.41
N GLN A 188 -19.40 5.46 -16.73
CA GLN A 188 -19.02 4.41 -15.78
C GLN A 188 -17.61 4.63 -15.24
N GLN A 189 -16.64 4.92 -16.12
CA GLN A 189 -15.27 5.20 -15.71
C GLN A 189 -15.16 6.46 -14.82
N LEU A 190 -15.86 7.55 -15.14
CA LEU A 190 -15.91 8.74 -14.28
C LEU A 190 -16.51 8.43 -12.91
N GLY A 191 -17.49 7.53 -12.84
CA GLY A 191 -18.06 7.04 -11.58
C GLY A 191 -17.03 6.30 -10.72
N ILE A 192 -16.25 5.41 -11.34
CA ILE A 192 -15.16 4.67 -10.69
C ILE A 192 -14.08 5.61 -10.18
N VAL A 193 -13.55 6.46 -11.06
CA VAL A 193 -12.49 7.42 -10.76
C VAL A 193 -12.90 8.36 -9.63
N ARG A 194 -14.13 8.87 -9.66
CA ARG A 194 -14.63 9.71 -8.58
C ARG A 194 -14.59 8.99 -7.23
N ARG A 195 -14.97 7.70 -7.21
CA ARG A 195 -14.92 6.89 -6.00
C ARG A 195 -13.51 6.56 -5.55
N LEU A 196 -12.55 6.43 -6.47
CA LEU A 196 -11.15 6.22 -6.15
C LEU A 196 -10.51 7.47 -5.55
N LEU A 197 -10.92 8.65 -6.02
CA LEU A 197 -10.30 9.93 -5.65
C LEU A 197 -11.01 10.65 -4.51
N ILE A 198 -12.30 10.35 -4.26
CA ILE A 198 -13.14 11.01 -3.27
C ILE A 198 -13.80 9.98 -2.36
N ASP A 199 -13.39 9.97 -1.10
CA ASP A 199 -13.96 9.14 -0.05
C ASP A 199 -15.10 9.86 0.65
N GLU A 200 -16.33 9.76 0.11
CA GLU A 200 -17.50 10.41 0.70
C GLU A 200 -17.81 9.99 2.14
N SER A 201 -17.23 8.87 2.61
CA SER A 201 -17.45 8.34 3.95
C SER A 201 -16.46 8.87 5.00
N ALA A 202 -15.35 9.47 4.55
CA ALA A 202 -14.32 10.02 5.43
C ALA A 202 -14.71 11.40 6.02
N GLU A 203 -14.05 11.76 7.12
CA GLU A 203 -14.15 13.10 7.71
C GLU A 203 -13.69 14.20 6.76
N ASP A 204 -12.60 13.94 6.04
CA ASP A 204 -12.14 14.76 4.92
C ASP A 204 -12.29 13.97 3.62
N PRO A 205 -13.36 14.16 2.83
CA PRO A 205 -13.59 13.38 1.62
C PRO A 205 -12.52 13.51 0.55
N ARG A 206 -11.70 14.56 0.60
CA ARG A 206 -10.68 14.84 -0.42
C ARG A 206 -9.31 14.29 -0.07
N TRP A 207 -9.19 13.58 1.06
CA TRP A 207 -7.91 13.14 1.60
C TRP A 207 -7.03 12.37 0.60
N ILE A 208 -7.64 11.73 -0.40
CA ILE A 208 -6.95 10.96 -1.45
C ILE A 208 -6.52 11.85 -2.61
N ILE A 209 -7.45 12.57 -3.24
CA ILE A 209 -7.10 13.43 -4.37
C ILE A 209 -6.10 14.51 -3.99
N ASP A 210 -6.24 15.10 -2.80
CA ASP A 210 -5.33 16.14 -2.33
C ASP A 210 -3.95 15.53 -1.95
N TRP A 211 -3.92 14.28 -1.48
CA TRP A 211 -2.67 13.54 -1.28
C TRP A 211 -1.98 13.24 -2.61
N ILE A 212 -2.69 12.65 -3.58
CA ILE A 212 -2.13 12.32 -4.90
C ILE A 212 -1.58 13.58 -5.56
N ASP A 213 -2.34 14.68 -5.58
CA ASP A 213 -1.88 15.97 -6.12
C ASP A 213 -0.56 16.42 -5.50
N SER A 214 -0.38 16.21 -4.19
CA SER A 214 0.85 16.58 -3.47
C SER A 214 2.09 15.75 -3.85
N GLU A 215 1.89 14.54 -4.40
CA GLU A 215 2.96 13.64 -4.84
C GLU A 215 3.32 13.78 -6.32
N LEU A 216 2.48 14.48 -7.09
CA LEU A 216 2.63 14.62 -8.53
C LEU A 216 3.44 15.86 -8.93
N ASP A 217 4.05 15.81 -10.11
CA ASP A 217 4.64 16.99 -10.72
C ASP A 217 3.56 17.88 -11.37
N ARG A 218 3.94 19.08 -11.80
CA ARG A 218 2.99 20.08 -12.31
C ARG A 218 2.21 19.64 -13.54
N GLU A 219 2.79 18.78 -14.36
CA GLU A 219 2.13 18.30 -15.59
C GLU A 219 1.03 17.31 -15.20
N ASP A 220 1.34 16.36 -14.32
CA ASP A 220 0.38 15.38 -13.83
C ASP A 220 -0.71 16.01 -12.93
N GLN A 221 -0.36 17.01 -12.12
CA GLN A 221 -1.34 17.81 -11.35
C GLN A 221 -2.37 18.47 -12.26
N ALA A 222 -1.95 18.94 -13.45
CA ALA A 222 -2.88 19.53 -14.41
C ALA A 222 -3.85 18.50 -14.98
N LEU A 223 -3.38 17.27 -15.25
CA LEU A 223 -4.21 16.15 -15.70
C LEU A 223 -5.24 15.75 -14.63
N LEU A 224 -4.80 15.58 -13.38
CA LEU A 224 -5.68 15.24 -12.26
C LEU A 224 -6.77 16.30 -12.05
N LYS A 225 -6.39 17.57 -12.14
CA LYS A 225 -7.33 18.70 -12.01
C LYS A 225 -8.34 18.78 -13.15
N ASP A 226 -7.93 18.52 -14.39
CA ASP A 226 -8.87 18.44 -15.52
C ASP A 226 -9.90 17.31 -15.30
N LEU A 227 -9.43 16.14 -14.86
CA LEU A 227 -10.28 15.00 -14.55
C LEU A 227 -11.28 15.29 -13.43
N GLU A 228 -10.84 15.95 -12.36
CA GLU A 228 -11.72 16.38 -11.27
C GLU A 228 -12.88 17.24 -11.76
N ASN A 229 -12.60 18.18 -12.68
CA ASN A 229 -13.65 19.01 -13.27
C ASN A 229 -14.65 18.19 -14.10
N ARG A 230 -14.21 17.11 -14.76
CA ARG A 230 -15.08 16.25 -15.59
C ARG A 230 -16.12 15.53 -14.75
N PHE A 231 -15.74 14.86 -13.66
CA PHE A 231 -16.73 14.15 -12.84
C PHE A 231 -17.60 15.10 -11.99
N HIS A 232 -17.13 16.31 -11.65
CA HIS A 232 -18.02 17.35 -11.11
C HIS A 232 -19.07 17.80 -12.13
N GLY A 233 -18.67 17.93 -13.40
CA GLY A 233 -19.58 18.26 -14.49
C GLY A 233 -20.60 17.15 -14.80
N ALA A 234 -20.20 15.89 -14.68
CA ALA A 234 -21.07 14.73 -14.90
C ALA A 234 -22.19 14.62 -13.84
N VAL A 235 -21.91 14.95 -12.58
CA VAL A 235 -22.91 14.96 -11.50
C VAL A 235 -23.95 16.10 -11.67
N ALA A 236 -23.60 17.16 -12.40
CA ALA A 236 -24.48 18.31 -12.63
C ALA A 236 -25.47 18.13 -13.79
N GLN A 237 -25.38 17.04 -14.57
CA GLN A 237 -26.35 16.73 -15.62
C GLN A 237 -27.36 15.69 -15.10
N PRO A 238 -28.66 16.02 -14.98
CA PRO A 238 -29.67 15.01 -14.68
C PRO A 238 -29.85 14.10 -15.89
N ALA A 239 -30.01 12.80 -15.61
CA ALA A 239 -30.43 11.79 -16.59
C ALA A 239 -31.76 12.16 -17.29
#